data_AF-A0A3M1AE34-F1
#
_entry.id   AF-A0A3M1AE34-F1
#
_cell.length_a   1.000
_cell.length_b   1.000
_cell.length_c   1.000
_cell.angle_alpha   90.00
_cell.angle_beta   90.00
_cell.angle_gamma   90.00
#
_symmetry.space_group_name_H-M   'P 1'
#
loop_
_entity.id
_entity.type
_entity.pdbx_description
1 polymer ?
#
loop_
_entity_poly.entity_id
_entity_poly.type
_entity_poly.pdbx_seq_one_letter_code
_entity_poly.pdbx_strand_id
1 'polypeptide(L)'
;GTEAALEAGPWLRAEPPPPFRQFRPTRPFVSDLVLSGWVFSARRLREEAARAVREGHRTSLYLFSPTARRHRVRFTAAGVWEQTGGLFGKSERSDPPLRLWRRKNRVAREWKRTAGARQTVVSPAT
;
A
#
# COMPACT_ATOMS: atom_id res chain seq x y z
N GLY A 1 -38.52 7.66 23.14
CA GLY A 1 -38.83 8.03 21.75
C GLY A 1 -37.57 8.38 20.96
N THR A 2 -36.65 7.43 20.82
CA THR A 2 -35.39 7.58 20.07
C THR A 2 -35.08 6.39 19.15
N GLU A 3 -35.82 5.28 19.26
CA GLU A 3 -35.63 4.10 18.40
C GLU A 3 -36.12 4.30 16.96
N ALA A 4 -37.20 5.07 16.75
CA ALA A 4 -37.77 5.28 15.42
C ALA A 4 -36.85 6.03 14.44
N ALA A 5 -35.86 6.78 14.93
CA ALA A 5 -34.95 7.54 14.08
C ALA A 5 -33.83 6.68 13.44
N LEU A 6 -33.60 5.47 13.95
CA LEU A 6 -32.65 4.52 13.37
C LEU A 6 -33.28 3.62 12.30
N GLU A 7 -34.61 3.55 12.20
CA GLU A 7 -35.27 2.55 11.35
C GLU A 7 -35.29 2.89 9.86
N ALA A 8 -35.23 4.16 9.44
CA ALA A 8 -35.24 4.49 8.01
C ALA A 8 -34.87 5.95 7.73
N GLY A 9 -33.75 6.43 8.27
CA GLY A 9 -33.21 7.72 7.83
C GLY A 9 -32.90 7.67 6.32
N PRO A 10 -32.96 8.80 5.58
CA PRO A 10 -32.75 8.85 4.12
C PRO A 10 -31.36 8.35 3.64
N TRP A 11 -30.48 8.00 4.59
CA TRP A 11 -29.14 7.45 4.40
C TRP A 11 -29.11 5.91 4.42
N LEU A 12 -30.17 5.25 4.91
CA LEU A 12 -30.38 3.80 4.83
C LEU A 12 -31.12 3.52 3.52
N ARG A 13 -30.40 2.93 2.56
CA ARG A 13 -31.03 2.47 1.31
C ARG A 13 -32.00 1.33 1.64
N ALA A 14 -33.24 1.44 1.18
CA ALA A 14 -34.25 0.38 1.30
C ALA A 14 -33.90 -0.86 0.46
N GLU A 15 -33.05 -0.69 -0.56
CA GLU A 15 -32.60 -1.79 -1.43
C GLU A 15 -31.22 -2.31 -0.99
N PRO A 16 -31.00 -3.63 -1.04
CA PRO A 16 -29.69 -4.20 -0.74
C PRO A 16 -28.66 -3.64 -1.74
N PRO A 17 -27.45 -3.27 -1.27
CA PRO A 17 -26.42 -2.77 -2.16
C PRO A 17 -26.06 -3.84 -3.20
N PRO A 18 -25.70 -3.43 -4.43
CA PRO A 18 -25.24 -4.38 -5.43
C PRO A 18 -24.03 -5.17 -4.91
N PRO A 19 -23.84 -6.42 -5.38
CA PRO A 19 -22.70 -7.22 -4.95
C PRO A 19 -21.38 -6.52 -5.26
N PHE A 20 -20.42 -6.64 -4.35
CA PHE A 20 -19.09 -6.06 -4.53
C PHE A 20 -18.42 -6.67 -5.76
N ARG A 21 -18.14 -5.85 -6.78
CA ARG A 21 -17.46 -6.30 -7.99
C ARG A 21 -15.97 -6.47 -7.72
N GLN A 22 -15.41 -7.59 -8.15
CA GLN A 22 -13.98 -7.79 -8.05
C GLN A 22 -13.22 -6.83 -8.96
N PHE A 23 -12.15 -6.23 -8.45
CA PHE A 23 -11.25 -5.44 -9.26
C PHE A 23 -10.57 -6.31 -10.31
N ARG A 24 -10.70 -5.94 -11.58
CA ARG A 24 -10.03 -6.56 -12.71
C ARG A 24 -9.16 -5.49 -13.36
N PRO A 25 -7.81 -5.59 -13.28
CA PRO A 25 -6.96 -4.61 -13.92
C PRO A 25 -7.11 -4.74 -15.45
N THR A 26 -7.18 -3.61 -16.15
CA THR A 26 -7.32 -3.57 -17.61
C THR A 26 -6.15 -4.28 -18.33
N ARG A 27 -4.97 -4.32 -17.69
CA ARG A 27 -3.82 -5.07 -18.16
C ARG A 27 -3.20 -5.87 -17.01
N PRO A 28 -2.83 -7.15 -17.24
CA PRO A 28 -2.08 -7.90 -16.24
C PRO A 28 -0.70 -7.27 -16.04
N PHE A 29 -0.20 -7.32 -14.80
CA PHE A 29 1.17 -6.90 -14.49
C PHE A 29 2.16 -7.99 -14.92
N VAL A 30 3.34 -7.59 -15.42
CA VAL A 30 4.41 -8.52 -15.81
C VAL A 30 5.01 -9.22 -14.58
N SER A 31 5.32 -8.44 -13.54
CA SER A 31 5.83 -8.94 -12.27
C SER A 31 5.73 -7.89 -11.15
N ASP A 32 5.97 -8.33 -9.91
CA ASP A 32 6.16 -7.44 -8.77
C ASP A 32 7.62 -6.96 -8.69
N LEU A 33 7.82 -5.64 -8.67
CA LEU A 33 9.15 -5.05 -8.48
C LEU A 33 9.23 -4.30 -7.15
N VAL A 34 10.25 -4.60 -6.35
CA VAL A 34 10.53 -3.92 -5.09
C VAL A 34 11.82 -3.13 -5.19
N LEU A 35 11.69 -1.80 -5.11
CA LEU A 35 12.82 -0.88 -5.02
C LEU A 35 12.93 -0.35 -3.60
N SER A 36 14.15 -0.15 -3.12
CA SER A 36 14.36 0.38 -1.76
C SER A 36 15.68 1.12 -1.61
N GLY A 37 15.67 2.16 -0.78
CA GLY A 37 16.89 2.94 -0.51
C GLY A 37 16.69 4.04 0.52
N TRP A 38 17.63 4.98 0.54
CA TRP A 38 17.60 6.12 1.45
C TRP A 38 16.80 7.27 0.86
N VAL A 39 16.21 8.09 1.72
CA VAL A 39 15.54 9.33 1.31
C VAL A 39 16.47 10.28 0.53
N PHE A 40 17.77 10.19 0.73
CA PHE A 40 18.78 10.95 -0.02
C PHE A 40 18.85 10.57 -1.49
N SER A 41 18.52 9.32 -1.84
CA SER A 41 18.44 8.85 -3.23
C SER A 41 17.01 8.83 -3.77
N ALA A 42 16.07 9.53 -3.11
CA ALA A 42 14.65 9.45 -3.41
C ALA A 42 14.29 9.86 -4.85
N ARG A 43 14.92 10.93 -5.38
CA ARG A 43 14.65 11.41 -6.74
C ARG A 43 14.93 10.31 -7.78
N ARG A 44 16.16 9.80 -7.78
CA ARG A 44 16.60 8.72 -8.68
C ARG A 44 15.71 7.48 -8.57
N LEU A 45 15.40 7.05 -7.34
CA LEU A 45 14.57 5.86 -7.11
C LEU A 45 13.11 6.03 -7.53
N ARG A 46 12.56 7.25 -7.44
CA ARG A 46 11.21 7.55 -7.95
C ARG A 46 11.17 7.51 -9.47
N GLU A 47 12.18 8.05 -10.14
CA GLU A 47 12.32 7.98 -11.60
C GLU A 47 12.44 6.52 -12.08
N GLU A 48 13.25 5.72 -11.40
CA GLU A 48 13.40 4.27 -11.65
C GLU A 48 12.08 3.52 -11.42
N ALA A 49 11.37 3.82 -10.33
CA ALA A 49 10.08 3.20 -10.04
C ALA A 49 9.00 3.54 -11.10
N ALA A 50 8.94 4.80 -11.53
CA ALA A 50 8.02 5.25 -12.57
C ALA A 50 8.33 4.58 -13.92
N ARG A 51 9.61 4.37 -14.24
CA ARG A 51 10.03 3.62 -15.42
C ARG A 51 9.52 2.17 -15.37
N ALA A 52 9.73 1.48 -14.26
CA ALA A 52 9.27 0.10 -14.11
C ALA A 52 7.74 -0.04 -14.24
N VAL A 53 6.96 0.94 -13.77
CA VAL A 53 5.50 0.95 -13.98
C VAL A 53 5.15 1.05 -15.47
N ARG A 54 5.84 1.91 -16.23
CA ARG A 54 5.65 2.01 -17.69
C ARG A 54 6.03 0.72 -18.43
N GLU A 55 6.98 -0.03 -17.89
CA GLU A 55 7.38 -1.37 -18.39
C GLU A 55 6.39 -2.48 -17.99
N GLY A 56 5.35 -2.16 -17.22
CA GLY A 56 4.27 -3.08 -16.86
C GLY A 56 4.45 -3.78 -15.51
N HIS A 57 5.43 -3.36 -14.70
CA HIS A 57 5.64 -3.91 -13.36
C HIS A 57 4.70 -3.29 -12.32
N ARG A 58 4.26 -4.10 -11.35
CA ARG A 58 3.63 -3.61 -10.13
C ARG A 58 4.71 -3.20 -9.13
N THR A 59 5.03 -1.91 -9.14
CA THR A 59 6.22 -1.40 -8.43
C THR A 59 5.90 -0.88 -7.03
N SER A 60 6.69 -1.33 -6.04
CA SER A 60 6.70 -0.82 -4.66
C SER A 60 8.04 -0.17 -4.33
N LEU A 61 8.04 1.06 -3.84
CA LEU A 61 9.23 1.82 -3.47
C LEU A 61 9.27 2.08 -1.97
N TYR A 62 10.33 1.65 -1.29
CA TYR A 62 10.56 1.90 0.14
C TYR A 62 11.73 2.87 0.37
N LEU A 63 11.45 4.06 0.88
CA LEU A 63 12.45 5.07 1.22
C LEU A 63 12.57 5.21 2.74
N PHE A 64 13.79 4.99 3.26
CA PHE A 64 14.07 5.06 4.69
C PHE A 64 14.91 6.28 5.04
N SER A 65 14.72 6.78 6.26
CA SER A 65 15.63 7.68 6.97
C SER A 65 16.18 6.95 8.21
N PRO A 66 17.37 7.31 8.73
CA PRO A 66 17.93 6.70 9.94
C PRO A 66 17.25 7.24 11.22
N THR A 67 15.92 7.17 11.28
CA THR A 67 15.12 7.75 12.38
C THR A 67 14.02 6.79 12.84
N ALA A 68 13.27 7.17 13.87
CA ALA A 68 12.06 6.49 14.34
C ALA A 68 10.75 7.06 13.75
N ARG A 69 10.82 7.83 12.64
CA ARG A 69 9.63 8.39 11.99
C ARG A 69 8.64 7.28 11.60
N ARG A 70 7.35 7.50 11.88
CA ARG A 70 6.27 6.58 11.48
C ARG A 70 6.22 6.42 9.97
N HIS A 71 5.88 5.22 9.51
CA HIS A 71 5.73 4.96 8.09
C HIS A 71 4.46 5.60 7.51
N ARG A 72 4.58 6.06 6.27
CA ARG A 72 3.47 6.55 5.45
C ARG A 72 3.50 5.84 4.11
N VAL A 73 2.34 5.41 3.64
CA VAL A 73 2.16 4.77 2.33
C VAL A 73 1.29 5.68 1.47
N ARG A 74 1.63 5.82 0.19
CA ARG A 74 0.81 6.49 -0.81
C ARG A 74 0.90 5.76 -2.15
N PHE A 75 -0.18 5.78 -2.91
CA PHE A 75 -0.15 5.42 -4.32
C PHE A 75 0.04 6.71 -5.13
N THR A 76 1.09 6.78 -5.94
CA THR A 76 1.44 7.99 -6.68
C THR A 76 0.68 8.07 -8.00
N ALA A 77 0.58 9.26 -8.58
CA ALA A 77 0.02 9.45 -9.94
C ALA A 77 0.80 8.67 -11.02
N ALA A 78 2.06 8.32 -10.76
CA ALA A 78 2.88 7.49 -11.63
C ALA A 78 2.61 5.98 -11.46
N GLY A 79 1.63 5.58 -10.65
CA GLY A 79 1.27 4.18 -10.41
C GLY A 79 2.19 3.43 -9.44
N VAL A 80 2.97 4.14 -8.63
CA VAL A 80 3.93 3.54 -7.68
C VAL A 80 3.33 3.46 -6.29
N TRP A 81 3.44 2.29 -5.64
CA TRP A 81 3.23 2.16 -4.19
C TRP A 81 4.46 2.67 -3.44
N GLU A 82 4.46 3.93 -3.02
CA GLU A 82 5.58 4.54 -2.29
C GLU A 82 5.32 4.50 -0.79
N GLN A 83 6.26 3.91 -0.05
CA GLN A 83 6.31 3.94 1.40
C GLN A 83 7.55 4.69 1.88
N THR A 84 7.34 5.67 2.76
CA THR A 84 8.41 6.47 3.38
C THR A 84 8.37 6.31 4.89
N GLY A 85 9.50 6.45 5.57
CA GLY A 85 9.53 6.41 7.03
C GLY A 85 10.93 6.34 7.63
N GLY A 86 10.97 6.19 8.94
CA GLY A 86 12.19 5.91 9.68
C GLY A 86 12.49 4.42 9.70
N LEU A 87 13.74 4.02 9.53
CA LEU A 87 14.20 2.63 9.60
C LEU A 87 13.76 1.97 10.93
N PHE A 88 13.71 2.74 12.02
CA PHE A 88 13.40 2.28 13.37
C PHE A 88 11.98 2.57 13.82
N GLY A 89 11.21 3.31 13.02
CA GLY A 89 9.87 3.76 13.41
C GLY A 89 8.83 2.66 13.31
N LYS A 90 7.63 2.92 13.81
CA LYS A 90 6.51 1.99 13.69
C LYS A 90 5.78 2.04 12.36
N SER A 91 5.22 0.90 11.95
CA SER A 91 4.34 0.76 10.78
C SER A 91 2.89 0.49 11.20
N GLU A 92 2.68 -0.32 12.23
CA GLU A 92 1.36 -0.63 12.77
C GLU A 92 1.06 0.16 14.05
N ARG A 93 -0.20 0.19 14.46
CA ARG A 93 -0.60 0.91 15.69
C ARG A 93 -0.04 0.23 16.94
N SER A 94 0.01 -1.11 16.93
CA SER A 94 0.50 -2.00 17.99
C SER A 94 2.02 -2.11 18.07
N ASP A 95 2.75 -1.61 17.09
CA ASP A 95 4.21 -1.66 17.08
C ASP A 95 4.84 -0.84 18.22
N PRO A 96 5.96 -1.33 18.79
CA PRO A 96 6.81 -0.51 19.64
C PRO A 96 7.19 0.82 18.95
N PRO A 97 7.29 1.95 19.69
CA PRO A 97 7.65 3.23 19.10
C PRO A 97 9.00 3.22 18.36
N LEU A 98 9.93 2.39 18.84
CA LEU A 98 11.26 2.22 18.29
C LEU A 98 11.64 0.74 18.28
N ARG A 99 12.17 0.26 17.16
CA ARG A 99 12.76 -1.08 17.04
C ARG A 99 13.98 -1.01 16.14
N LEU A 100 15.07 -1.68 16.52
CA LEU A 100 16.26 -1.75 15.69
C LEU A 100 16.02 -2.69 14.51
N TRP A 101 16.32 -2.20 13.31
CA TRP A 101 16.18 -2.94 12.06
C TRP A 101 17.43 -2.81 11.21
N ARG A 102 17.80 -3.89 10.53
CA ARG A 102 18.59 -3.80 9.31
C ARG A 102 17.67 -3.42 8.15
N ARG A 103 18.14 -2.59 7.23
CA ARG A 103 17.35 -2.12 6.07
C ARG A 103 16.69 -3.25 5.29
N LYS A 104 17.44 -4.32 4.98
CA LYS A 104 16.92 -5.51 4.26
C LYS A 104 15.74 -6.15 5.01
N ASN A 105 15.89 -6.35 6.31
CA ASN A 105 14.84 -6.93 7.15
C ASN A 105 13.63 -6.01 7.23
N ARG A 106 13.87 -4.69 7.23
CA ARG A 106 12.77 -3.72 7.22
C ARG A 106 11.98 -3.78 5.92
N VAL A 107 12.66 -3.85 4.76
CA VAL A 107 11.99 -4.02 3.46
C VAL A 107 11.15 -5.30 3.43
N ALA A 108 11.72 -6.43 3.86
CA ALA A 108 11.01 -7.71 3.87
C ALA A 108 9.73 -7.65 4.73
N ARG A 109 9.81 -7.02 5.91
CA ARG A 109 8.65 -6.81 6.78
C ARG A 109 7.57 -6.00 6.09
N GLU A 110 7.92 -4.83 5.54
CA GLU A 110 6.93 -3.94 4.91
C GLU A 110 6.33 -4.56 3.65
N TRP A 111 7.13 -5.30 2.90
CA TRP A 111 6.67 -6.04 1.73
C TRP A 111 5.61 -7.09 2.10
N LYS A 112 5.87 -7.89 3.14
CA LYS A 112 4.90 -8.86 3.66
C LYS A 112 3.64 -8.19 4.19
N ARG A 113 3.77 -7.12 4.99
CA ARG A 113 2.66 -6.37 5.57
C ARG A 113 1.71 -5.79 4.52
N THR A 114 2.25 -5.30 3.41
CA THR A 114 1.46 -4.65 2.35
C THR A 114 1.01 -5.61 1.26
N ALA A 115 1.32 -6.91 1.35
CA ALA A 115 1.02 -7.88 0.30
C ALA A 115 -0.46 -7.93 -0.07
N GLY A 116 -1.36 -8.01 0.93
CA GLY A 116 -2.81 -8.06 0.67
C GLY A 116 -3.37 -6.82 -0.01
N ALA A 117 -2.80 -5.63 0.25
CA ALA A 117 -3.25 -4.39 -0.38
C ALA A 117 -2.71 -4.22 -1.82
N ARG A 118 -1.61 -4.88 -2.16
CA ARG A 118 -0.98 -4.81 -3.49
C ARG A 118 -1.45 -5.91 -4.42
N GLN A 119 -1.83 -7.07 -3.87
CA GLN A 119 -2.27 -8.22 -4.65
C GLN A 119 -3.62 -7.94 -5.32
N THR A 120 -3.67 -8.15 -6.64
CA THR A 120 -4.91 -8.35 -7.36
C THR A 120 -5.35 -9.78 -7.06
N VAL A 121 -6.47 -9.95 -6.36
CA VAL A 121 -7.09 -11.27 -6.24
C VAL A 121 -7.66 -11.61 -7.63
N VAL A 122 -6.96 -12.47 -8.36
CA VAL A 122 -7.48 -13.08 -9.59
C VAL A 122 -8.38 -14.21 -9.12
N SER A 123 -9.70 -14.10 -9.33
CA SER A 123 -10.55 -15.29 -9.16
C SER A 123 -10.18 -16.29 -10.24
N PRO A 124 -10.17 -17.60 -9.92
CA PRO A 124 -10.11 -18.61 -10.97
C PRO A 124 -11.22 -18.33 -11.98
N ALA A 125 -10.90 -18.40 -13.27
CA ALA A 125 -11.91 -18.36 -14.31
C ALA A 125 -12.84 -19.56 -14.09
N THR A 126 -14.15 -19.28 -14.00
CA THR A 126 -15.20 -20.31 -14.07
C THR A 126 -15.20 -20.94 -15.45
#